data_AF-A0A1B0AP00-F1
#
_entry.id   AF-A0A1B0AP00-F1
#
_cell.length_a   1.000
_cell.length_b   1.000
_cell.length_c   1.000
_cell.angle_alpha   90.00
_cell.angle_beta   90.00
_cell.angle_gamma   90.00
#
_symmetry.space_group_name_H-M   'P 1'
#
loop_
_entity.id
_entity.type
_entity.pdbx_description
1 polymer ?
#
loop_
_entity_poly.entity_id
_entity_poly.type
_entity_poly.pdbx_seq_one_letter_code
_entity_poly.pdbx_strand_id
1 'polypeptide(L)'
;MSAKLLKQAIEIVEEDLQPIPNKKAKQSKEATDARTRFKVHGKKHVTLQKQIVSGKHGEKKNIVAIREELKTNNKKAEENIKRLLALSMNSVKVKDAEKIVRHAHKGRYVEKTLPNIEQESIFTEEDFRAFEEEYFNS
;
A
#
# COMPACT_ATOMS: atom_id res chain seq x y z
N MET A 1 -0.17 -35.13 9.47
CA MET A 1 1.00 -34.21 9.42
C MET A 1 2.01 -34.81 8.45
N SER A 2 2.43 -34.08 7.42
CA SER A 2 3.29 -34.66 6.36
C SER A 2 4.76 -34.71 6.82
N ALA A 3 5.47 -35.80 6.51
CA ALA A 3 6.88 -35.95 6.84
C ALA A 3 7.77 -34.86 6.22
N LYS A 4 7.33 -34.28 5.08
CA LYS A 4 8.00 -33.16 4.42
C LYS A 4 7.99 -31.89 5.28
N LEU A 5 6.88 -31.62 5.97
CA LEU A 5 6.77 -30.45 6.85
C LEU A 5 7.66 -30.60 8.09
N LEU A 6 7.74 -31.80 8.66
CA LEU A 6 8.64 -32.09 9.78
C LEU A 6 10.11 -31.92 9.39
N LYS A 7 10.49 -32.41 8.21
CA LYS A 7 11.86 -32.23 7.69
C LYS A 7 12.20 -30.74 7.50
N GLN A 8 11.27 -29.96 6.94
CA GLN A 8 11.43 -28.52 6.79
C GLN A 8 11.54 -27.79 8.12
N ALA A 9 10.77 -28.20 9.14
CA ALA A 9 10.85 -27.60 10.46
C ALA A 9 12.20 -27.86 11.15
N ILE A 10 12.77 -29.06 10.99
CA ILE A 10 14.09 -29.40 11.52
C ILE A 10 15.19 -28.61 10.79
N GLU A 11 15.12 -28.52 9.47
CA GLU A 11 16.09 -27.79 8.65
C GLU A 11 16.16 -26.30 9.01
N ILE A 12 15.02 -25.67 9.29
CA ILE A 12 14.96 -24.26 9.76
C ILE A 12 15.64 -24.07 11.11
N VAL A 13 15.49 -25.04 12.03
CA VAL A 13 16.07 -24.96 13.38
C VAL A 13 17.59 -25.20 13.36
N GLU A 14 18.09 -26.06 12.47
CA GLU A 14 19.52 -26.34 12.33
C GLU A 14 20.30 -25.17 11.68
N GLU A 15 19.68 -24.43 10.75
CA GLU A 15 20.28 -23.27 10.08
C GLU A 15 20.47 -22.08 11.05
N ASP A 16 19.60 -21.93 12.05
CA ASP A 16 19.69 -20.89 13.10
C ASP A 16 20.88 -21.08 14.07
N LEU A 17 21.51 -22.27 14.09
CA LEU A 17 22.61 -22.61 15.00
C LEU A 17 24.01 -22.39 14.41
N GLN A 18 24.15 -22.13 13.10
CA GLN A 18 25.45 -22.00 12.44
C GLN A 18 25.77 -20.54 12.08
N PRO A 19 26.87 -19.94 12.58
CA PRO A 19 27.30 -18.62 12.14
C PRO A 19 28.03 -18.71 10.79
N ILE A 20 27.48 -18.09 9.74
CA ILE A 20 28.06 -18.08 8.39
C ILE A 20 29.31 -17.16 8.34
N PRO A 21 30.49 -17.64 7.89
CA PRO A 21 31.64 -16.77 7.65
C PRO A 21 31.51 -16.01 6.31
N ASN A 22 31.67 -14.69 6.38
CA ASN A 22 31.64 -13.78 5.23
C ASN A 22 32.80 -14.01 4.26
N LYS A 23 32.53 -14.36 2.99
CA LYS A 23 33.50 -14.23 1.88
C LYS A 23 32.88 -13.46 0.71
N LYS A 24 33.57 -12.40 0.29
CA LYS A 24 33.16 -11.44 -0.75
C LYS A 24 33.29 -12.04 -2.16
N ALA A 25 32.28 -11.83 -3.01
CA ALA A 25 32.33 -12.21 -4.43
C ALA A 25 32.52 -10.96 -5.33
N LYS A 26 33.43 -11.10 -6.31
CA LYS A 26 33.87 -10.10 -7.29
C LYS A 26 32.75 -9.78 -8.31
N GLN A 27 32.65 -8.52 -8.70
CA GLN A 27 31.76 -8.05 -9.77
C GLN A 27 32.40 -8.30 -11.14
N SER A 28 31.71 -8.99 -12.05
CA SER A 28 31.98 -8.94 -13.49
C SER A 28 30.97 -8.01 -14.15
N LYS A 29 31.48 -7.12 -15.00
CA LYS A 29 30.71 -6.22 -15.86
C LYS A 29 30.32 -6.98 -17.12
N GLU A 30 29.06 -6.90 -17.55
CA GLU A 30 28.70 -7.15 -18.94
C GLU A 30 27.40 -6.43 -19.31
N ALA A 31 27.33 -6.11 -20.60
CA ALA A 31 26.77 -4.89 -21.15
C ALA A 31 25.29 -4.95 -21.53
N THR A 32 24.77 -3.76 -21.81
CA THR A 32 23.49 -3.41 -22.41
C THR A 32 23.12 -4.24 -23.63
N ASP A 33 21.88 -4.73 -23.69
CA ASP A 33 21.07 -4.56 -24.92
C ASP A 33 19.57 -4.63 -24.65
N ALA A 34 18.83 -3.86 -25.44
CA ALA A 34 17.42 -3.58 -25.30
C ALA A 34 16.53 -4.62 -26.01
N ARG A 35 15.30 -4.71 -25.51
CA ARG A 35 14.07 -5.22 -26.17
C ARG A 35 13.85 -6.74 -26.26
N THR A 36 12.67 -7.09 -25.75
CA THR A 36 11.83 -8.26 -26.05
C THR A 36 12.32 -9.62 -25.53
N ARG A 37 11.55 -10.18 -24.58
CA ARG A 37 10.78 -11.44 -24.72
C ARG A 37 10.28 -11.87 -23.33
N PHE A 38 8.97 -12.02 -23.19
CA PHE A 38 8.37 -12.78 -22.09
C PHE A 38 8.95 -14.20 -22.15
N LYS A 39 9.88 -14.52 -21.26
CA LYS A 39 10.36 -15.89 -21.03
C LYS A 39 9.85 -16.34 -19.68
N VAL A 40 8.84 -17.20 -19.71
CA VAL A 40 8.50 -18.13 -18.62
C VAL A 40 9.79 -18.89 -18.28
N HIS A 41 10.39 -18.59 -17.13
CA HIS A 41 11.53 -19.34 -16.63
C HIS A 41 11.02 -20.37 -15.64
N GLY A 42 11.20 -21.63 -16.01
CA GLY A 42 10.99 -22.78 -15.16
C GLY A 42 11.84 -22.75 -13.89
N LYS A 43 11.46 -23.66 -13.00
CA LYS A 43 12.08 -24.00 -11.70
C LYS A 43 13.58 -23.69 -11.67
N LYS A 44 13.94 -22.61 -10.97
CA LYS A 44 15.29 -22.37 -10.49
C LYS A 44 15.25 -22.40 -8.98
N HIS A 45 16.18 -23.17 -8.42
CA HIS A 45 16.57 -23.21 -7.02
C HIS A 45 16.26 -21.89 -6.29
N VAL A 46 15.49 -21.98 -5.21
CA VAL A 46 15.30 -20.88 -4.26
C VAL A 46 16.67 -20.57 -3.67
N THR A 47 17.38 -19.66 -4.33
CA THR A 47 18.47 -18.93 -3.70
C THR A 47 17.79 -18.12 -2.61
N LEU A 48 18.19 -18.30 -1.35
CA LEU A 48 17.77 -17.50 -0.20
C LEU A 48 18.00 -16.02 -0.51
N GLN A 49 17.04 -15.40 -1.19
CA GLN A 49 16.95 -13.98 -1.30
C GLN A 49 16.63 -13.52 0.12
N LYS A 50 17.56 -12.77 0.72
CA LYS A 50 17.26 -11.87 1.84
C LYS A 50 15.88 -11.28 1.58
N GLN A 51 14.88 -11.73 2.32
CA GLN A 51 13.51 -11.25 2.15
C GLN A 51 13.49 -9.83 2.69
N ILE A 52 13.72 -8.91 1.76
CA ILE A 52 13.67 -7.49 2.01
C ILE A 52 12.20 -7.12 1.92
N VAL A 53 11.62 -6.74 3.05
CA VAL A 53 10.25 -6.24 3.09
C VAL A 53 10.32 -4.72 2.89
N SER A 54 9.58 -4.19 1.93
CA SER A 54 9.48 -2.75 1.70
C SER A 54 8.70 -2.10 2.83
N GLY A 55 9.35 -1.22 3.59
CA GLY A 55 8.70 -0.37 4.58
C GLY A 55 7.82 0.71 3.94
N LYS A 56 7.06 1.44 4.76
CA LYS A 56 6.10 2.49 4.34
C LYS A 56 6.69 3.60 3.44
N HIS A 57 8.02 3.74 3.40
CA HIS A 57 8.74 4.73 2.59
C HIS A 57 9.65 4.11 1.50
N GLY A 58 9.41 2.86 1.10
CA GLY A 58 10.23 2.21 0.06
C GLY A 58 11.61 1.76 0.54
N GLU A 59 11.95 2.00 1.82
CA GLU A 59 13.17 1.49 2.43
C GLU A 59 13.12 -0.03 2.56
N LYS A 60 14.18 -0.64 2.05
CA LYS A 60 14.41 -2.08 2.02
C LYS A 60 15.07 -2.50 3.33
N LYS A 61 14.29 -2.88 4.34
CA LYS A 61 14.80 -3.29 5.66
C LYS A 61 14.86 -4.81 5.81
N ASN A 62 15.85 -5.29 6.56
CA ASN A 62 15.99 -6.70 6.92
C ASN A 62 14.95 -7.09 7.96
N ILE A 63 14.31 -8.26 7.81
CA ILE A 63 13.30 -8.79 8.73
C ILE A 63 13.81 -8.85 10.17
N VAL A 64 15.08 -9.18 10.40
CA VAL A 64 15.66 -9.22 11.76
C VAL A 64 15.64 -7.84 12.41
N ALA A 65 16.06 -6.80 11.68
CA ALA A 65 16.02 -5.42 12.16
C ALA A 65 14.57 -4.94 12.39
N ILE A 66 13.64 -5.32 11.51
CA ILE A 66 12.21 -5.02 11.70
C ILE A 66 11.68 -5.70 12.98
N ARG A 67 12.07 -6.94 13.26
CA ARG A 67 11.66 -7.65 14.48
C ARG A 67 12.19 -6.96 15.74
N GLU A 68 13.41 -6.44 15.72
CA GLU A 68 13.99 -5.66 16.82
C GLU A 68 13.28 -4.30 17.00
N GLU A 69 12.98 -3.61 15.90
CA GLU A 69 12.15 -2.40 15.93
C GLU A 69 10.75 -2.69 16.49
N LEU A 70 10.14 -3.84 16.18
CA LEU A 70 8.84 -4.22 16.72
C LEU A 70 8.89 -4.53 18.21
N LYS A 71 9.94 -5.23 18.69
CA LYS A 71 10.15 -5.50 20.12
C LYS A 71 10.32 -4.21 20.94
N THR A 72 10.93 -3.17 20.38
CA THR A 72 11.14 -1.89 21.06
C THR A 72 9.89 -0.97 21.03
N ASN A 73 8.93 -1.23 20.16
CA ASN A 73 7.71 -0.43 20.01
C ASN A 73 6.56 -0.81 20.98
N ASN A 74 6.79 -1.71 21.95
CA ASN A 74 5.77 -2.12 22.95
C ASN A 74 5.10 -0.92 23.64
N LYS A 75 5.85 0.15 23.92
CA LYS A 75 5.32 1.38 24.52
C LYS A 75 4.18 2.00 23.71
N LYS A 76 4.27 1.99 22.37
CA LYS A 76 3.21 2.52 21.49
C LYS A 76 1.96 1.64 21.55
N ALA A 77 2.14 0.32 21.62
CA ALA A 77 1.02 -0.61 21.72
C ALA A 77 0.26 -0.40 23.04
N GLU A 78 0.98 -0.28 24.16
CA GLU A 78 0.38 0.03 25.47
C GLU A 78 -0.34 1.38 25.48
N GLU A 79 0.25 2.42 24.90
CA GLU A 79 -0.40 3.72 24.77
C GLU A 79 -1.68 3.65 23.94
N ASN A 80 -1.69 2.89 22.85
CA ASN A 80 -2.87 2.69 22.03
C ASN A 80 -3.97 1.93 22.78
N ILE A 81 -3.60 0.89 23.54
CA ILE A 81 -4.54 0.15 24.39
C ILE A 81 -5.15 1.10 25.45
N LYS A 82 -4.32 1.92 26.11
CA LYS A 82 -4.80 2.92 27.07
C LYS A 82 -5.76 3.94 26.44
N ARG A 83 -5.46 4.40 25.22
CA ARG A 83 -6.36 5.30 24.46
C ARG A 83 -7.67 4.62 24.09
N LEU A 84 -7.62 3.37 23.66
CA LEU A 84 -8.82 2.60 23.30
C LEU A 84 -9.75 2.40 24.52
N LEU A 85 -9.18 2.05 25.67
CA LEU A 85 -9.92 1.94 26.93
C LEU A 85 -10.52 3.29 27.35
N ALA A 86 -9.79 4.39 27.19
CA ALA A 86 -10.31 5.72 27.48
C ALA A 86 -11.51 6.11 26.59
N LEU A 87 -11.52 5.66 25.33
CA LEU A 87 -12.65 5.87 24.41
C LEU A 87 -13.88 5.03 24.82
N SER A 88 -13.69 3.78 25.24
CA SER A 88 -14.82 2.94 25.69
C SER A 88 -15.45 3.45 26.99
N MET A 89 -14.65 4.05 27.87
CA MET A 89 -15.10 4.67 29.10
C MET A 89 -15.63 6.11 28.92
N ASN A 90 -15.65 6.61 27.69
CA ASN A 90 -16.03 7.98 27.33
C ASN A 90 -15.21 9.08 28.05
N SER A 91 -14.04 8.72 28.58
CA SER A 91 -13.13 9.62 29.29
C SER A 91 -12.05 10.13 28.33
N VAL A 92 -12.46 10.97 27.38
CA VAL A 92 -11.52 11.54 26.40
C VAL A 92 -10.82 12.76 27.00
N LYS A 93 -9.48 12.78 26.96
CA LYS A 93 -8.71 13.95 27.38
C LYS A 93 -8.95 15.10 26.40
N VAL A 94 -9.08 16.33 26.91
CA VAL A 94 -9.33 17.55 26.10
C VAL A 94 -8.33 17.68 24.94
N LYS A 95 -7.04 17.42 25.18
CA LYS A 95 -5.99 17.44 24.15
C LYS A 95 -6.21 16.46 23.00
N ASP A 96 -6.80 15.31 23.27
CA ASP A 96 -7.08 14.30 22.25
C ASP A 96 -8.40 14.61 21.52
N ALA A 97 -9.39 15.16 22.21
CA ALA A 97 -10.61 15.69 21.60
C ALA A 97 -10.30 16.81 20.59
N GLU A 98 -9.43 17.76 20.94
CA GLU A 98 -8.98 18.81 20.03
C GLU A 98 -8.30 18.25 18.77
N LYS A 99 -7.47 17.20 18.90
CA LYS A 99 -6.83 16.55 17.75
C LYS A 99 -7.85 15.90 16.83
N ILE A 100 -8.87 15.25 17.39
CA ILE A 100 -9.97 14.64 16.62
C ILE A 100 -10.70 15.72 15.82
N VAL A 101 -11.06 16.83 16.46
CA VAL A 101 -11.73 17.98 15.82
C VAL A 101 -10.86 18.56 14.70
N ARG A 102 -9.57 18.81 14.95
CA ARG A 102 -8.64 19.29 13.91
C ARG A 102 -8.53 18.31 12.74
N HIS A 103 -8.50 17.01 13.00
CA HIS A 103 -8.47 15.99 11.95
C HIS A 103 -9.77 15.95 11.13
N ALA A 104 -10.92 16.08 11.79
CA ALA A 104 -12.22 16.15 11.12
C ALA A 104 -12.31 17.37 10.20
N HIS A 105 -11.87 18.55 10.67
CA HIS A 105 -11.82 19.76 9.84
C HIS A 105 -10.79 19.69 8.73
N LYS A 106 -9.64 19.06 8.98
CA LYS A 106 -8.59 18.92 7.95
C LYS A 106 -9.09 18.12 6.77
N GLY A 107 -9.93 17.10 7.02
CA GLY A 107 -10.52 16.26 5.98
C GLY A 107 -9.48 15.66 5.02
N ARG A 108 -9.95 14.98 3.98
CA ARG A 108 -9.22 14.94 2.72
C ARG A 108 -10.08 15.73 1.76
N TYR A 109 -9.60 16.89 1.32
CA TYR A 109 -10.22 17.54 0.17
C TYR A 109 -9.97 16.60 -1.01
N VAL A 110 -10.99 15.79 -1.34
CA VAL A 110 -11.03 15.08 -2.61
C VAL A 110 -11.64 16.09 -3.55
N GLU A 111 -10.81 16.68 -4.42
CA GLU A 111 -11.31 17.47 -5.53
C GLU A 111 -12.29 16.59 -6.31
N LYS A 112 -13.58 16.92 -6.22
CA LYS A 112 -14.58 16.29 -7.05
C LYS A 112 -14.31 16.82 -8.46
N THR A 113 -13.58 16.05 -9.26
CA THR A 113 -13.47 16.27 -10.70
C THR A 113 -14.85 16.03 -11.29
N LEU A 114 -15.69 17.05 -11.28
CA LEU A 114 -16.92 17.06 -12.06
C LEU A 114 -16.48 17.08 -13.52
N PRO A 115 -16.89 16.10 -14.35
CA PRO A 115 -16.60 16.14 -15.77
C PRO A 115 -17.22 17.42 -16.33
N ASN A 116 -16.43 18.18 -17.10
CA ASN A 116 -16.94 19.31 -17.86
C ASN A 116 -17.77 18.75 -19.01
N ILE A 117 -19.06 18.53 -18.75
CA ILE A 117 -20.01 18.11 -19.77
C ILE A 117 -20.45 19.38 -20.49
N GLU A 118 -20.03 19.51 -21.75
CA GLU A 118 -20.57 20.53 -22.63
C GLU A 118 -22.07 20.28 -22.77
N GLN A 119 -22.87 21.27 -22.39
CA GLN A 119 -24.33 21.18 -22.52
C GLN A 119 -24.67 21.43 -23.99
N GLU A 120 -24.75 20.37 -24.77
CA GLU A 120 -25.29 20.44 -26.13
C GLU A 120 -26.80 20.72 -26.03
N SER A 121 -27.26 21.75 -26.75
CA SER A 121 -28.69 22.01 -26.92
C SER A 121 -29.30 20.82 -27.68
N ILE A 122 -30.37 20.26 -27.14
CA ILE A 122 -31.12 19.17 -27.78
C ILE A 122 -31.99 19.73 -28.93
N PHE A 123 -32.28 21.04 -28.92
CA PHE A 123 -33.06 21.71 -29.94
C PHE A 123 -32.20 22.19 -31.10
N THR A 124 -32.67 21.90 -32.31
CA THR A 124 -32.09 22.34 -33.58
C THR A 124 -32.80 23.60 -34.10
N GLU A 125 -32.18 24.33 -35.03
CA GLU A 125 -32.80 25.51 -35.66
C GLU A 125 -34.12 25.17 -36.38
N GLU A 126 -34.25 23.93 -36.87
CA GLU A 126 -35.48 23.44 -37.50
C GLU A 126 -36.64 23.33 -36.51
N ASP A 127 -36.36 22.93 -35.26
CA ASP A 127 -37.37 22.85 -34.19
C ASP A 127 -37.93 24.24 -33.83
N PHE A 128 -37.06 25.26 -33.83
CA PHE A 128 -37.48 26.65 -33.58
C PHE A 128 -38.35 27.17 -34.73
N ARG A 129 -38.02 26.84 -35.98
CA ARG A 129 -38.85 27.24 -37.13
C ARG A 129 -40.22 26.57 -37.11
N ALA A 130 -40.29 25.29 -36.78
CA ALA A 130 -41.57 24.58 -36.64
C ALA A 130 -42.45 25.18 -35.52
N PHE A 131 -41.83 25.55 -34.39
CA PHE A 131 -42.53 26.24 -33.29
C PHE A 131 -43.05 27.62 -33.71
N GLU A 132 -42.26 28.42 -34.41
CA GLU A 132 -42.68 29.73 -34.89
C GLU A 132 -43.86 29.64 -35.86
N GLU A 133 -43.84 28.68 -36.78
CA GLU A 133 -44.95 28.48 -37.72
C GLU A 133 -46.26 28.12 -37.01
N GLU A 134 -46.21 27.29 -35.96
CA GLU A 134 -47.40 26.95 -35.18
C GLU A 134 -47.93 28.15 -34.37
N TYR A 135 -47.04 28.98 -33.82
CA TYR A 135 -47.42 30.08 -32.94
C TYR A 135 -47.84 31.36 -33.68
N PHE A 136 -47.27 31.61 -34.87
CA PHE A 136 -47.50 32.85 -35.63
C PHE A 136 -48.40 32.69 -36.85
N ASN A 137 -48.67 31.47 -37.32
CA ASN A 137 -49.63 31.21 -38.41
C ASN A 137 -51.01 30.73 -37.92
N SER A 138 -51.36 30.99 -36.65
CA SER A 138 -52.74 30.83 -36.12
C SER A 138 -53.57 32.09 -36.25
#